data_AF-A0A939Z4K5-F1
#
_entry.id   AF-A0A939Z4K5-F1
#
_cell.length_a   1.000
_cell.length_b   1.000
_cell.length_c   1.000
_cell.angle_alpha   90.00
_cell.angle_beta   90.00
_cell.angle_gamma   90.00
#
_symmetry.space_group_name_H-M   'P 1'
#
loop_
_entity.id
_entity.type
_entity.pdbx_description
1 polymer ?
#
loop_
_entity_poly.entity_id
_entity_poly.type
_entity_poly.pdbx_seq_one_letter_code
_entity_poly.pdbx_strand_id
1 'polypeptide(L)'
;RGTVHDETSWMLGGVAGHAGVFSTAEDLGRFCAAIIPTRCHPLFEKDWLDKAFANQTAHLGENRCLGWIAYRERREGNIIGHTGFTGTSLWIDTVSGEYVVLLTNRVHPTRKNYTLFPIRRQGFKTVFGVEIMV
;
A
#
# COMPACT_ATOMS: atom_id res chain seq x y z
N ARG A 1 -15.19 15.99 -3.10
CA ARG A 1 -13.73 16.24 -3.07
C ARG A 1 -13.25 16.05 -1.64
N GLY A 2 -12.18 15.28 -1.40
CA GLY A 2 -11.66 15.03 -0.05
C GLY A 2 -10.76 16.16 0.45
N THR A 3 -10.59 16.25 1.77
CA THR A 3 -9.65 17.14 2.46
C THR A 3 -8.64 16.30 3.25
N VAL A 4 -7.36 16.68 3.18
CA VAL A 4 -6.30 15.91 3.82
C VAL A 4 -6.48 15.94 5.34
N HIS A 5 -6.32 14.79 5.98
CA HIS A 5 -6.42 14.63 7.43
C HIS A 5 -5.05 14.68 8.13
N ASP A 6 -3.96 14.60 7.36
CA ASP A 6 -2.61 14.81 7.85
C ASP A 6 -2.39 16.31 8.11
N GLU A 7 -2.08 16.66 9.35
CA GLU A 7 -1.96 18.05 9.81
C GLU A 7 -0.80 18.76 9.12
N THR A 8 0.33 18.07 8.89
CA THR A 8 1.48 18.61 8.16
C THR A 8 1.16 18.93 6.71
N SER A 9 0.56 17.99 5.98
CA SER A 9 0.14 18.21 4.59
C SER A 9 -0.94 19.30 4.50
N TRP A 10 -1.84 19.38 5.48
CA TRP A 10 -2.84 20.45 5.54
C TRP A 10 -2.18 21.83 5.66
N MET A 11 -1.18 21.97 6.54
CA MET A 11 -0.40 23.21 6.67
C MET A 11 0.37 23.59 5.39
N LEU A 12 0.74 22.61 4.57
CA LEU A 12 1.44 22.80 3.29
C LEU A 12 0.49 23.04 2.10
N GLY A 13 -0.78 23.38 2.34
CA GLY A 13 -1.75 23.66 1.27
C GLY A 13 -2.51 22.42 0.77
N GLY A 14 -2.43 21.32 1.51
CA GLY A 14 -3.26 20.13 1.32
C GLY A 14 -2.66 19.03 0.44
N VAL A 15 -1.50 19.26 -0.17
CA VAL A 15 -0.78 18.28 -1.01
C VAL A 15 0.69 18.30 -0.66
N ALA A 16 1.20 17.15 -0.21
CA ALA A 16 2.60 16.93 0.13
C ALA A 16 3.05 15.54 -0.35
N GLY A 17 4.36 15.32 -0.47
CA GLY A 17 4.91 14.06 -0.98
C GLY A 17 4.50 12.82 -0.18
N HIS A 18 4.15 12.99 1.11
CA HIS A 18 3.74 11.90 2.00
C HIS A 18 2.21 11.77 2.19
N ALA A 19 1.41 12.77 1.82
CA ALA A 19 -0.04 12.79 2.03
C ALA A 19 -0.76 13.86 1.18
N GLY A 20 -2.05 13.67 0.90
CA GLY A 20 -2.89 14.65 0.19
C GLY A 20 -3.35 14.20 -1.20
N VAL A 21 -2.95 13.00 -1.63
CA VAL A 21 -3.48 12.36 -2.84
C VAL A 21 -4.83 11.71 -2.54
N PHE A 22 -5.81 11.95 -3.42
CA PHE A 22 -7.11 11.30 -3.40
C PHE A 22 -7.31 10.56 -4.72
N SER A 23 -7.90 9.37 -4.64
CA SER A 23 -8.14 8.52 -5.80
C SER A 23 -9.38 7.64 -5.58
N THR A 24 -9.74 6.86 -6.59
CA THR A 24 -10.83 5.90 -6.56
C THR A 24 -10.28 4.47 -6.49
N ALA A 25 -11.10 3.50 -6.13
CA ALA A 25 -10.67 2.09 -6.13
C ALA A 25 -10.27 1.64 -7.55
N GLU A 26 -10.97 2.13 -8.56
CA GLU A 26 -10.71 1.84 -9.97
C GLU A 26 -9.36 2.39 -10.43
N ASP A 27 -9.06 3.66 -10.13
CA ASP A 27 -7.77 4.27 -10.50
C ASP A 27 -6.60 3.67 -9.72
N LEU A 28 -6.81 3.30 -8.45
CA LEU A 28 -5.81 2.56 -7.69
C LEU A 28 -5.59 1.16 -8.26
N GLY A 29 -6.64 0.49 -8.77
CA GLY A 29 -6.49 -0.77 -9.49
C GLY A 29 -5.65 -0.64 -10.75
N ARG A 30 -5.85 0.44 -11.53
CA ARG A 30 -5.00 0.79 -12.68
C ARG A 30 -3.56 1.04 -12.25
N PHE A 31 -3.36 1.80 -11.18
CA PHE A 31 -2.04 2.08 -10.63
C PHE A 31 -1.32 0.80 -10.20
N CYS A 32 -1.99 -0.08 -9.42
CA CYS A 32 -1.46 -1.39 -9.04
C CYS A 32 -1.04 -2.20 -10.28
N ALA A 33 -1.92 -2.29 -11.28
CA ALA A 33 -1.62 -2.99 -12.52
C ALA A 33 -0.38 -2.43 -13.24
N ALA A 34 -0.23 -1.09 -13.24
CA ALA A 34 0.88 -0.42 -13.90
C ALA A 34 2.25 -0.67 -13.23
N ILE A 35 2.28 -0.90 -11.92
CA ILE A 35 3.53 -1.08 -11.16
C ILE A 35 3.90 -2.54 -10.88
N ILE A 36 3.13 -3.52 -11.38
CA ILE A 36 3.50 -4.95 -11.19
C ILE A 36 4.67 -5.31 -12.12
N PRO A 37 5.83 -5.78 -11.60
CA PRO A 37 7.02 -5.99 -12.42
C PRO A 37 6.85 -6.96 -13.60
N THR A 38 5.96 -7.96 -13.46
CA THR A 38 5.71 -8.98 -14.50
C THR A 38 4.91 -8.46 -15.70
N ARG A 39 4.24 -7.31 -15.56
CA ARG A 39 3.37 -6.70 -16.59
C ARG A 39 3.41 -5.17 -16.56
N CYS A 40 4.52 -4.59 -16.11
CA CYS A 40 4.58 -3.17 -15.77
C CYS A 40 4.30 -2.29 -16.98
N HIS A 41 3.65 -1.15 -16.72
CA HIS A 41 3.39 -0.14 -17.74
C HIS A 41 4.73 0.42 -18.27
N PRO A 42 4.84 0.81 -19.56
CA PRO A 42 6.08 1.35 -20.15
C PRO A 42 6.69 2.59 -19.47
N LEU A 43 5.97 3.19 -18.51
CA LEU A 43 6.50 4.28 -17.68
C LEU A 43 7.46 3.78 -16.60
N PHE A 44 7.47 2.48 -16.31
CA PHE A 44 8.29 1.87 -15.28
C PHE A 44 9.23 0.84 -15.90
N GLU A 45 10.50 0.95 -15.57
CA GLU A 45 11.46 -0.10 -15.86
C GLU A 45 11.32 -1.25 -14.86
N LYS A 46 11.27 -2.48 -15.36
CA LYS A 46 11.14 -3.68 -14.52
C LYS A 46 12.24 -3.76 -13.45
N ASP A 47 13.50 -3.55 -13.86
CA ASP A 47 14.65 -3.64 -12.94
C ASP A 47 14.58 -2.58 -11.82
N TRP A 48 14.05 -1.40 -12.13
CA TRP A 48 13.79 -0.38 -11.13
C TRP A 48 12.71 -0.81 -10.15
N LEU A 49 11.60 -1.38 -10.62
CA LEU A 49 10.52 -1.88 -9.75
C LEU A 49 11.00 -3.04 -8.86
N ASP A 50 11.77 -3.97 -9.40
CA ASP A 50 12.34 -5.09 -8.64
C ASP A 50 13.21 -4.57 -7.48
N LYS A 51 14.07 -3.56 -7.76
CA LYS A 51 14.89 -2.90 -6.74
C LYS A 51 14.04 -2.10 -5.74
N ALA A 52 13.05 -1.35 -6.22
CA ALA A 52 12.19 -0.53 -5.40
C ALA A 52 11.37 -1.37 -4.40
N PHE A 53 10.99 -2.60 -4.78
CA PHE A 53 10.17 -3.50 -3.95
C PHE A 53 10.98 -4.51 -3.14
N ALA A 54 12.31 -4.54 -3.29
CA ALA A 54 13.19 -5.27 -2.39
C ALA A 54 13.24 -4.60 -1.00
N ASN A 55 13.45 -5.41 0.06
CA ASN A 55 13.66 -4.88 1.41
C ASN A 55 15.04 -4.21 1.49
N GLN A 56 15.05 -2.91 1.76
CA GLN A 56 16.23 -2.07 1.87
C GLN A 56 16.76 -2.00 3.31
N THR A 57 16.00 -2.50 4.28
CA THR A 57 16.27 -2.34 5.72
C THR A 57 16.39 -3.66 6.46
N ALA A 58 16.59 -4.78 5.76
CA ALA A 58 16.77 -6.10 6.39
C ALA A 58 17.92 -6.10 7.43
N HIS A 59 18.99 -5.35 7.15
CA HIS A 59 20.13 -5.16 8.05
C HIS A 59 19.79 -4.42 9.36
N LEU A 60 18.62 -3.79 9.43
CA LEU A 60 18.08 -3.12 10.62
C LEU A 60 16.99 -3.97 11.31
N GLY A 61 16.69 -5.17 10.80
CA GLY A 61 15.56 -5.98 11.28
C GLY A 61 14.18 -5.42 10.89
N GLU A 62 14.13 -4.57 9.86
CA GLU A 62 12.93 -3.88 9.40
C GLU A 62 12.58 -4.28 7.96
N ASN A 63 11.31 -4.13 7.58
CA ASN A 63 10.79 -4.59 6.29
C ASN A 63 10.40 -3.43 5.37
N ARG A 64 11.31 -2.47 5.13
CA ARG A 64 11.03 -1.26 4.33
C ARG A 64 11.62 -1.37 2.93
N CYS A 65 10.78 -1.08 1.97
CA CYS A 65 11.12 -0.91 0.56
C CYS A 65 11.13 0.59 0.21
N LEU A 66 11.37 0.96 -1.04
CA LEU A 66 11.31 2.36 -1.48
C LEU A 66 9.85 2.83 -1.57
N GLY A 67 9.35 3.45 -0.49
CA GLY A 67 7.97 3.93 -0.39
C GLY A 67 6.94 2.86 0.01
N TRP A 68 7.39 1.66 0.37
CA TRP A 68 6.51 0.52 0.70
C TRP A 68 6.98 -0.25 1.94
N ILE A 69 6.08 -1.05 2.52
CA ILE A 69 6.41 -2.07 3.51
C ILE A 69 6.35 -3.43 2.83
N ALA A 70 7.36 -4.28 3.02
CA ALA A 70 7.31 -5.70 2.68
C ALA A 70 6.56 -6.45 3.79
N TYR A 71 5.30 -6.79 3.54
CA TYR A 71 4.48 -7.56 4.48
C TYR A 71 4.77 -9.05 4.44
N ARG A 72 5.37 -9.52 3.33
CA ARG A 72 5.90 -10.87 3.21
C ARG A 72 7.10 -10.86 2.30
N GLU A 73 8.24 -11.32 2.82
CA GLU A 73 9.47 -11.45 2.04
C GLU A 73 9.62 -12.86 1.46
N ARG A 74 10.00 -12.93 0.18
CA ARG A 74 10.34 -14.18 -0.51
C ARG A 74 11.48 -13.91 -1.49
N ARG A 75 12.21 -14.96 -1.85
CA ARG A 75 13.33 -14.87 -2.77
C ARG A 75 12.93 -14.34 -4.15
N GLU A 76 11.74 -14.71 -4.60
CA GLU A 76 11.21 -14.40 -5.93
C GLU A 76 10.54 -13.03 -6.02
N GLY A 77 10.16 -12.45 -4.87
CA GLY A 77 9.44 -11.19 -4.79
C GLY A 77 8.53 -11.08 -3.57
N ASN A 78 8.23 -9.85 -3.17
CA ASN A 78 7.56 -9.55 -1.91
C ASN A 78 6.06 -9.34 -2.10
N ILE A 79 5.29 -9.48 -1.02
CA ILE A 79 3.98 -8.81 -0.91
C ILE A 79 4.24 -7.45 -0.30
N ILE A 80 4.17 -6.41 -1.11
CA ILE A 80 4.38 -5.02 -0.68
C ILE A 80 3.04 -4.37 -0.37
N GLY A 81 3.06 -3.32 0.45
CA GLY A 81 1.87 -2.51 0.63
C GLY A 81 2.07 -1.25 1.45
N HIS A 82 0.99 -0.49 1.53
CA HIS A 82 0.90 0.71 2.33
C HIS A 82 -0.49 0.78 2.97
N THR A 83 -0.54 1.11 4.26
CA THR A 83 -1.79 1.42 4.96
C THR A 83 -1.87 2.90 5.24
N GLY A 84 -3.07 3.47 5.15
CA GLY A 84 -3.32 4.87 5.47
C GLY A 84 -3.98 5.02 6.83
N PHE A 85 -3.64 6.10 7.50
CA PHE A 85 -4.23 6.51 8.78
C PHE A 85 -5.76 6.63 8.70
N THR A 86 -6.29 7.17 7.59
CA THR A 86 -7.72 7.32 7.34
C THR A 86 -8.44 6.00 7.04
N GLY A 87 -7.72 4.88 6.90
CA GLY A 87 -8.31 3.55 6.70
C GLY A 87 -8.07 2.96 5.32
N THR A 88 -7.30 3.62 4.45
CA THR A 88 -6.90 3.03 3.17
C THR A 88 -5.91 1.87 3.39
N SER A 89 -5.93 0.91 2.49
CA SER A 89 -4.94 -0.15 2.41
C SER A 89 -4.75 -0.56 0.96
N LEU A 90 -3.51 -0.78 0.56
CA LEU A 90 -3.14 -1.29 -0.76
C LEU A 90 -2.02 -2.31 -0.58
N TRP A 91 -2.21 -3.50 -1.13
CA TRP A 91 -1.19 -4.55 -1.15
C TRP A 91 -1.09 -5.17 -2.54
N ILE A 92 0.13 -5.54 -2.94
CA ILE A 92 0.45 -6.16 -4.23
C ILE A 92 1.42 -7.31 -3.99
N ASP A 93 1.11 -8.48 -4.53
CA ASP A 93 2.08 -9.56 -4.68
C ASP A 93 2.85 -9.33 -5.99
N THR A 94 4.16 -9.03 -5.88
CA THR A 94 4.99 -8.70 -7.05
C THR A 94 5.25 -9.88 -7.97
N VAL A 95 4.97 -11.11 -7.51
CA VAL A 95 5.19 -12.36 -8.24
C VAL A 95 3.93 -12.77 -8.98
N SER A 96 2.80 -12.91 -8.26
CA SER A 96 1.54 -13.33 -8.88
C SER A 96 0.84 -12.20 -9.65
N GLY A 97 1.15 -10.94 -9.32
CA GLY A 97 0.47 -9.77 -9.88
C GLY A 97 -0.95 -9.57 -9.33
N GLU A 98 -1.31 -10.29 -8.27
CA GLU A 98 -2.53 -10.08 -7.50
C GLU A 98 -2.39 -8.86 -6.60
N TYR A 99 -3.48 -8.14 -6.38
CA TYR A 99 -3.50 -6.99 -5.50
C TYR A 99 -4.87 -6.84 -4.84
N VAL A 100 -4.90 -6.10 -3.75
CA VAL A 100 -6.13 -5.71 -3.08
C VAL A 100 -6.05 -4.26 -2.63
N VAL A 101 -7.14 -3.53 -2.86
CA VAL A 101 -7.32 -2.14 -2.43
C VAL A 101 -8.54 -2.10 -1.52
N LEU A 102 -8.37 -1.59 -0.30
CA LEU A 102 -9.46 -1.32 0.63
C LEU A 102 -9.55 0.19 0.85
N LEU A 103 -10.67 0.79 0.44
CA LEU A 103 -10.98 2.18 0.70
C LEU A 103 -12.06 2.25 1.77
N THR A 104 -11.66 2.56 2.99
CA THR A 104 -12.55 2.71 4.15
C THR A 104 -12.32 4.06 4.82
N ASN A 105 -13.14 4.39 5.83
CA ASN A 105 -12.96 5.58 6.64
C ASN A 105 -12.85 5.22 8.12
N ARG A 106 -11.64 4.84 8.55
CA ARG A 106 -11.31 4.45 9.91
C ARG A 106 -11.36 5.61 10.90
N VAL A 107 -11.39 6.85 10.45
CA VAL A 107 -11.46 8.02 11.34
C VAL A 107 -12.87 8.55 11.52
N HIS A 108 -13.86 7.96 10.82
CA HIS A 108 -15.26 8.31 10.96
C HIS A 108 -16.03 7.27 11.81
N PRO A 109 -16.92 7.72 12.72
CA PRO A 109 -17.11 9.10 13.16
C PRO A 109 -16.01 9.60 14.11
N THR A 110 -15.14 8.70 14.62
CA THR A 110 -14.04 9.08 15.50
C THR A 110 -12.74 8.34 15.14
N ARG A 111 -11.60 8.90 15.56
CA ARG A 111 -10.28 8.24 15.45
C ARG A 111 -10.16 6.98 16.33
N LYS A 112 -11.09 6.69 17.24
CA LYS A 112 -11.09 5.50 18.10
C LYS A 112 -11.91 4.37 17.47
N ASN A 113 -11.60 4.03 16.22
CA ASN A 113 -12.24 2.94 15.50
C ASN A 113 -11.19 1.91 15.08
N TYR A 114 -11.39 0.67 15.53
CA TYR A 114 -10.48 -0.47 15.33
C TYR A 114 -11.14 -1.64 14.60
N THR A 115 -12.39 -1.49 14.18
CA THR A 115 -13.14 -2.53 13.45
C THR A 115 -12.54 -2.83 12.07
N LEU A 116 -11.68 -1.92 11.57
CA LEU A 116 -10.98 -2.10 10.31
C LEU A 116 -9.89 -3.18 10.36
N PHE A 117 -9.25 -3.45 11.51
CA PHE A 117 -8.13 -4.39 11.54
C PHE A 117 -8.52 -5.82 11.15
N PRO A 118 -9.63 -6.39 11.66
CA PRO A 118 -10.14 -7.67 11.15
C PRO A 118 -10.42 -7.66 9.64
N ILE A 119 -11.00 -6.58 9.11
CA ILE A 119 -11.31 -6.45 7.68
C ILE A 119 -10.03 -6.42 6.84
N ARG A 120 -8.98 -5.72 7.30
CA ARG A 120 -7.66 -5.72 6.65
C ARG A 120 -7.05 -7.11 6.58
N ARG A 121 -7.04 -7.83 7.72
CA ARG A 121 -6.52 -9.20 7.77
C ARG A 121 -7.31 -10.13 6.85
N GLN A 122 -8.64 -10.04 6.89
CA GLN A 122 -9.49 -10.87 6.05
C GLN A 122 -9.28 -10.57 4.57
N GLY A 123 -9.25 -9.30 4.15
CA GLY A 123 -9.03 -8.91 2.76
C GLY A 123 -7.66 -9.38 2.25
N PHE A 124 -6.62 -9.21 3.05
CA PHE A 124 -5.28 -9.69 2.71
C PHE A 124 -5.25 -11.23 2.59
N LYS A 125 -5.78 -11.94 3.58
CA LYS A 125 -5.83 -13.41 3.57
C LYS A 125 -6.64 -13.97 2.40
N THR A 126 -7.77 -13.36 2.08
CA THR A 126 -8.63 -13.80 0.97
C THR A 126 -7.91 -13.70 -0.37
N VAL A 127 -7.07 -12.69 -0.58
CA VAL A 127 -6.36 -12.53 -1.85
C VAL A 127 -5.04 -13.30 -1.90
N PHE A 128 -4.26 -13.28 -0.82
CA PHE A 128 -2.91 -13.86 -0.84
C PHE A 128 -2.77 -15.23 -0.17
N GLY A 129 -3.84 -15.74 0.44
CA GLY A 129 -3.87 -17.04 1.10
C GLY A 129 -3.00 -17.12 2.36
N VAL A 130 -2.52 -16.00 2.90
CA VAL A 130 -1.65 -15.93 4.08
C VAL A 130 -2.09 -14.89 5.10
N GLU A 131 -1.70 -15.09 6.35
CA GLU A 131 -1.97 -14.15 7.44
C GLU A 131 -1.01 -12.95 7.42
N ILE A 132 -1.46 -11.85 8.01
CA ILE A 132 -0.72 -10.59 8.12
C ILE A 132 -0.96 -9.98 9.50
N MET A 133 0.07 -9.35 10.07
CA MET A 133 -0.08 -8.49 11.24
C MET A 133 -0.24 -7.04 10.78
N VAL A 134 -1.42 -6.47 11.00
CA VAL A 134 -1.84 -5.10 10.62
C VAL A 134 -2.71 -4.49 11.69
#